data_AF-B9NPM5-F1
#
_entry.id   AF-B9NPM5-F1
#
_cell.length_a   1.000
_cell.length_b   1.000
_cell.length_c   1.000
_cell.angle_alpha   90.00
_cell.angle_beta   90.00
_cell.angle_gamma   90.00
#
_symmetry.space_group_name_H-M   'P 1'
#
loop_
_entity.id
_entity.type
_entity.pdbx_description
1 polymer ?
#
loop_
_entity_poly.entity_id
_entity_poly.type
_entity_poly.pdbx_seq_one_letter_code
_entity_poly.pdbx_strand_id
1 'polypeptide(L)' 'MAKKDSKKSTKKNSQLVLRLDKDERDAFVELCKELDTSAAREIRRFIRGFMKENTED' A
#
# COMPACT_ATOMS: atom_id res chain seq x y z
N MET A 1 9.12 5.13 42.41
CA MET A 1 9.34 4.24 41.24
C MET A 1 8.01 4.04 40.52
N ALA A 2 7.92 4.41 39.25
CA ALA A 2 6.98 3.86 38.26
C ALA A 2 7.24 4.57 36.91
N LYS A 3 8.22 4.08 36.14
CA LYS A 3 8.36 4.43 34.73
C LYS A 3 7.20 3.76 34.00
N LYS A 4 6.26 4.54 33.48
CA LYS A 4 5.26 4.05 32.53
C LYS A 4 5.87 4.18 31.15
N ASP A 5 6.39 3.06 30.64
CA ASP A 5 6.90 2.93 29.29
C ASP A 5 5.86 3.46 28.30
N SER A 6 6.18 4.61 27.69
CA SER A 6 5.49 5.13 26.54
C SER A 6 5.73 4.18 25.38
N LYS A 7 4.86 3.16 25.30
CA LYS A 7 4.70 2.24 24.17
C LYS A 7 4.71 3.09 22.91
N LYS A 8 5.84 3.06 22.20
CA LYS A 8 6.07 3.70 20.91
C LYS A 8 4.95 3.19 20.01
N SER A 9 3.85 3.96 19.92
CA SER A 9 2.74 3.65 19.05
C SER A 9 3.36 3.53 17.67
N THR A 10 3.44 2.31 17.13
CA THR A 10 3.92 2.02 15.79
C THR A 10 3.35 3.09 14.89
N LYS A 11 4.23 4.02 14.46
CA LYS A 11 3.86 5.26 13.78
C LYS A 11 2.83 4.90 12.72
N LYS A 12 1.64 5.49 12.83
CA LYS A 12 0.54 5.30 11.88
C LYS A 12 1.12 5.48 10.48
N ASN A 13 1.28 4.39 9.73
CA ASN A 13 1.64 4.49 8.32
C ASN A 13 0.55 5.33 7.66
N SER A 14 0.91 6.39 6.96
CA SER A 14 -0.06 7.20 6.22
C SER A 14 -0.77 6.31 5.20
N GLN A 15 -2.10 6.42 5.13
CA GLN A 15 -2.92 5.65 4.20
C GLN A 15 -3.10 6.43 2.90
N LEU A 16 -2.89 5.78 1.76
CA LEU A 16 -3.29 6.29 0.45
C LEU A 16 -4.70 5.76 0.14
N VAL A 17 -5.64 6.66 -0.12
CA VAL A 17 -7.02 6.31 -0.52
C VAL A 17 -7.16 6.59 -2.01
N LEU A 18 -7.42 5.53 -2.79
CA LEU A 18 -7.70 5.61 -4.21
C LEU A 18 -9.20 5.41 -4.43
N ARG A 19 -9.81 6.25 -5.27
CA ARG A 19 -11.18 6.08 -5.75
C ARG A 19 -11.11 5.57 -7.18
N LEU A 20 -11.76 4.44 -7.41
CA LEU A 20 -11.85 3.78 -8.71
C LEU A 20 -13.31 3.47 -8.96
N ASP A 21 -13.67 3.27 -10.22
CA ASP A 21 -14.98 2.70 -10.55
C ASP A 21 -15.09 1.28 -9.99
N LYS A 22 -16.31 0.88 -9.65
CA LYS A 22 -16.56 -0.39 -8.94
C LYS A 22 -16.02 -1.58 -9.75
N ASP A 23 -16.33 -1.61 -11.03
CA ASP A 23 -16.00 -2.73 -11.91
C ASP A 23 -14.48 -2.85 -12.11
N GLU A 24 -13.79 -1.71 -12.25
CA GLU A 24 -12.33 -1.66 -12.35
C GLU A 24 -11.65 -2.15 -11.06
N ARG A 25 -12.13 -1.69 -9.90
CA ARG A 25 -11.62 -2.16 -8.60
C ARG A 25 -11.82 -3.67 -8.44
N ASP A 26 -13.00 -4.17 -8.77
CA ASP A 26 -13.34 -5.58 -8.58
C ASP A 26 -12.49 -6.46 -9.50
N ALA A 27 -12.32 -6.08 -10.78
CA ALA A 27 -11.42 -6.74 -11.71
C ALA A 27 -9.95 -6.73 -11.23
N PHE A 28 -9.46 -5.60 -10.72
CA PHE A 28 -8.09 -5.51 -10.19
C PHE A 28 -7.88 -6.42 -8.97
N VAL A 29 -8.85 -6.46 -8.05
CA VAL A 29 -8.77 -7.30 -6.85
C VAL A 29 -8.89 -8.79 -7.20
N GLU A 30 -9.73 -9.15 -8.18
CA GLU A 30 -9.86 -10.51 -8.68
C GLU A 30 -8.55 -11.00 -9.31
N LEU A 31 -7.97 -10.22 -10.22
CA LEU A 31 -6.67 -10.52 -10.82
C LEU A 31 -5.58 -10.68 -9.76
N CYS A 32 -5.57 -9.85 -8.72
CA CYS A 32 -4.63 -10.00 -7.62
C CYS A 32 -4.78 -11.37 -6.92
N LYS A 33 -6.00 -11.88 -6.76
CA LYS A 33 -6.22 -13.20 -6.15
C LYS A 33 -5.74 -14.33 -7.06
N GLU A 34 -6.00 -14.23 -8.36
CA GLU A 34 -5.54 -15.22 -9.34
C GLU A 34 -4.01 -15.35 -9.35
N LEU A 35 -3.30 -14.22 -9.17
CA LEU A 35 -1.85 -14.16 -9.12
C LEU A 35 -1.24 -14.44 -7.74
N ASP A 36 -2.03 -14.92 -6.77
CA ASP A 36 -1.63 -15.14 -5.36
C ASP A 36 -0.91 -13.90 -4.76
N THR A 37 -1.51 -12.73 -4.99
CA THR A 37 -1.03 -11.42 -4.54
C THR A 37 -2.14 -10.62 -3.86
N SER A 38 -1.77 -9.42 -3.37
CA SER A 38 -2.74 -8.48 -2.82
C SER A 38 -2.66 -7.16 -3.56
N ALA A 39 -3.81 -6.50 -3.69
CA ALA A 39 -3.91 -5.14 -4.25
C ALA A 39 -2.87 -4.19 -3.62
N ALA A 40 -2.69 -4.24 -2.29
CA ALA A 40 -1.70 -3.43 -1.60
C ALA A 40 -0.24 -3.76 -2.00
N ARG A 41 0.08 -5.03 -2.26
CA ARG A 41 1.41 -5.45 -2.72
C ARG A 41 1.69 -4.94 -4.13
N GLU A 42 0.73 -5.09 -5.04
CA GLU A 42 0.88 -4.64 -6.43
C GLU A 42 0.96 -3.12 -6.54
N ILE A 43 0.09 -2.37 -5.84
CA ILE A 43 0.16 -0.90 -5.83
C ILE A 43 1.50 -0.39 -5.26
N ARG A 44 2.03 -1.02 -4.21
CA ARG A 44 3.36 -0.65 -3.67
C ARG A 44 4.49 -0.97 -4.64
N ARG A 45 4.43 -2.09 -5.36
CA ARG A 45 5.40 -2.43 -6.40
C ARG A 45 5.37 -1.42 -7.53
N PHE A 46 4.17 -1.08 -8.01
CA PHE A 46 3.96 -0.05 -9.02
C PHE A 46 4.53 1.31 -8.57
N ILE A 47 4.18 1.79 -7.37
CA ILE A 47 4.70 3.07 -6.86
C ILE A 47 6.24 3.08 -6.83
N ARG A 48 6.88 2.00 -6.36
CA ARG A 48 8.35 1.92 -6.31
C ARG A 48 8.98 1.90 -7.69
N GLY A 49 8.39 1.16 -8.64
CA GLY A 49 8.85 1.10 -10.03
C GLY A 49 8.72 2.48 -10.69
N PHE A 50 7.54 3.08 -10.60
CA PHE A 50 7.25 4.41 -11.11
C PHE A 50 8.21 5.47 -10.53
N MET A 51 8.44 5.47 -9.21
CA MET A 51 9.41 6.38 -8.60
C MET A 51 10.80 6.17 -9.19
N LYS A 52 11.28 4.92 -9.25
CA LYS A 52 12.62 4.62 -9.78
C LYS A 52 12.79 5.12 -11.22
N GLU A 53 11.79 4.89 -12.09
CA GLU A 53 11.83 5.29 -13.49
C GLU A 53 11.76 6.81 -13.69
N ASN A 54 11.17 7.55 -12.76
CA ASN A 54 10.89 8.99 -12.91
C ASN A 54 11.68 9.88 -11.93
N THR A 55 12.61 9.32 -11.16
CA THR A 55 13.50 10.08 -10.25
C THR A 55 14.98 9.94 -10.62
N GLU A 56 15.30 9.39 -11.79
CA GLU A 56 16.64 9.50 -12.38
C GLU A 56 16.83 10.91 -12.98
N ASP A 57 17.16 11.87 -12.10
CA ASP A 57 17.90 13.12 -12.37
C ASP A 57 19.09 13.22 -11.40
#